data_AF-A0A351Y737-F1
#
_entry.id   AF-A0A351Y737-F1
#
_cell.length_a   1.000
_cell.length_b   1.000
_cell.length_c   1.000
_cell.angle_alpha   90.00
_cell.angle_beta   90.00
_cell.angle_gamma   90.00
#
_symmetry.space_group_name_H-M   'P 1'
#
loop_
_entity.id
_entity.type
_entity.pdbx_description
1 polymer ?
#
loop_
_entity_poly.entity_id
_entity_poly.type
_entity_poly.pdbx_seq_one_letter_code
_entity_poly.pdbx_strand_id
1 'polypeptide(L)'
;MIIGSTYSQELNDAYQRAYDIGITTMPTIQKADLEGNAYRKHFAKMITEFAIKVLKKQPNTSLACSFIDITKESDEMKFYIKTACQLGLM
;
A
#
# COMPACT_ATOMS: atom_id res chain seq x y z
N MET A 1 -1.84 -3.84 16.26
CA MET A 1 -1.43 -4.73 17.36
C MET A 1 -1.43 -6.19 16.93
N ILE A 2 -0.43 -6.95 17.38
CA ILE A 2 -0.25 -8.40 17.08
C ILE A 2 -0.78 -9.34 18.18
N ILE A 3 -1.52 -8.80 19.16
CA ILE A 3 -2.05 -9.58 20.29
C ILE A 3 -2.94 -10.71 19.75
N GLY A 4 -2.67 -11.95 20.17
CA GLY A 4 -3.42 -13.14 19.76
C GLY A 4 -3.24 -13.51 18.28
N SER A 5 -2.16 -13.06 17.64
CA SER A 5 -1.83 -13.45 16.26
C SER A 5 -1.43 -14.92 16.19
N THR A 6 -2.01 -15.65 15.23
CA THR A 6 -1.63 -17.03 14.89
C THR A 6 -0.65 -17.10 13.71
N TYR A 7 -0.25 -15.94 13.17
CA TYR A 7 0.65 -15.86 12.04
C TYR A 7 2.11 -16.12 12.44
N SER A 8 2.95 -16.45 11.45
CA SER A 8 4.38 -16.64 11.67
C SER A 8 5.04 -15.37 12.23
N GLN A 9 6.21 -15.54 12.86
CA GLN A 9 6.98 -14.40 13.38
C GLN A 9 7.30 -13.38 12.28
N GLU A 10 7.70 -13.83 11.10
CA GLU A 10 7.97 -12.97 9.94
C GLU A 10 6.78 -12.08 9.58
N LEU A 11 5.57 -12.64 9.55
CA LEU A 11 4.36 -11.87 9.22
C LEU A 11 3.99 -10.88 10.32
N ASN A 12 4.18 -11.26 11.58
CA ASN A 12 4.00 -10.36 12.71
C ASN A 12 4.97 -9.18 12.66
N ASP A 13 6.25 -9.44 12.39
CA ASP A 13 7.29 -8.42 12.28
C ASP A 13 7.04 -7.50 11.08
N ALA A 14 6.63 -8.06 9.93
CA ALA A 14 6.27 -7.30 8.75
C ALA A 14 5.06 -6.38 8.99
N TYR A 15 3.99 -6.89 9.62
CA TYR A 15 2.81 -6.08 9.98
C TYR A 15 3.19 -4.97 10.97
N GLN A 16 3.94 -5.30 12.03
CA GLN A 16 4.34 -4.34 13.05
C GLN A 16 5.17 -3.23 12.42
N ARG A 17 6.17 -3.58 11.60
CA ARG A 17 6.98 -2.62 10.87
C ARG A 17 6.14 -1.73 9.98
N ALA A 18 5.23 -2.31 9.18
CA ALA A 18 4.36 -1.56 8.28
C ALA A 18 3.43 -0.60 9.05
N TYR A 19 2.96 -1.00 10.24
CA TYR A 19 2.16 -0.15 11.10
C TYR A 19 2.97 1.01 11.69
N ASP A 20 4.18 0.74 12.20
CA ASP A 20 5.05 1.74 12.85
C ASP A 20 5.47 2.87 11.89
N ILE A 21 5.69 2.53 10.62
CA ILE A 21 6.02 3.52 9.58
C ILE A 21 4.77 4.05 8.85
N GLY A 22 3.58 3.61 9.27
CA GLY A 22 2.30 4.08 8.74
C GLY A 22 2.02 3.69 7.28
N ILE A 23 2.55 2.56 6.79
CA ILE A 23 2.15 1.95 5.51
C ILE A 23 0.77 1.29 5.64
N THR A 24 0.48 0.68 6.80
CA THR A 24 -0.86 0.17 7.12
C THR A 24 -1.46 0.93 8.29
N THR A 25 -2.75 1.23 8.20
CA THR A 25 -3.54 1.84 9.28
C THR A 25 -4.45 0.80 9.96
N MET A 26 -4.38 -0.47 9.55
CA MET A 26 -5.20 -1.52 10.13
C MET A 26 -4.83 -1.76 11.59
N PRO A 27 -5.80 -1.69 12.52
CA PRO A 27 -5.51 -1.66 13.95
C PRO A 27 -5.00 -3.00 14.51
N THR A 28 -5.29 -4.12 13.83
CA THR A 28 -4.79 -5.45 14.19
C THR A 28 -4.36 -6.24 12.96
N ILE A 29 -3.46 -7.20 13.14
CA ILE A 29 -2.94 -8.03 12.04
C ILE A 29 -4.03 -8.91 11.41
N GLN A 30 -5.01 -9.37 12.21
CA GLN A 30 -6.16 -10.14 11.71
C GLN A 30 -7.07 -9.31 10.79
N LYS A 31 -7.04 -7.98 10.92
CA LYS A 31 -7.77 -7.06 10.03
C LYS A 31 -6.95 -6.60 8.83
N ALA A 32 -5.66 -6.96 8.77
CA ALA A 32 -4.77 -6.56 7.70
C ALA A 32 -4.89 -7.42 6.44
N ASP A 33 -5.82 -8.39 6.41
CA ASP A 33 -6.12 -9.29 5.29
C ASP A 33 -4.86 -9.91 4.66
N LEU A 34 -4.08 -10.63 5.47
CA LEU A 34 -2.81 -11.22 5.05
C LEU A 34 -2.95 -12.40 4.07
N GLU A 35 -4.11 -13.04 4.04
CA GLU A 35 -4.38 -14.24 3.22
C GLU A 35 -5.27 -13.93 2.01
N GLY A 36 -5.77 -12.69 1.91
CA GLY A 36 -6.58 -12.24 0.80
C GLY A 36 -5.79 -12.05 -0.51
N ASN A 37 -6.53 -11.95 -1.61
CA ASN A 37 -5.93 -11.73 -2.91
C ASN A 37 -5.35 -10.30 -3.03
N ALA A 38 -4.05 -10.22 -3.32
CA ALA A 38 -3.38 -8.97 -3.63
C ALA A 38 -3.55 -8.61 -5.12
N TYR A 39 -4.51 -7.74 -5.42
CA TYR A 39 -4.65 -7.17 -6.77
C TYR A 39 -3.60 -6.08 -7.01
N ARG A 40 -3.31 -5.77 -8.29
CA ARG A 40 -2.36 -4.72 -8.69
C ARG A 40 -2.62 -3.37 -8.00
N LYS A 41 -3.89 -3.01 -7.79
CA LYS A 41 -4.28 -1.80 -7.05
C LYS A 41 -3.87 -1.80 -5.58
N HIS A 42 -3.95 -2.96 -4.91
CA HIS A 42 -3.51 -3.11 -3.53
C HIS A 42 -1.98 -2.94 -3.48
N PHE A 43 -1.27 -3.55 -4.44
CA PHE A 43 0.16 -3.38 -4.58
C PHE A 43 0.55 -1.92 -4.85
N ALA A 44 -0.20 -1.19 -5.67
CA ALA A 44 0.00 0.23 -5.92
C ALA A 44 -0.01 1.09 -4.66
N LYS A 45 -0.95 0.83 -3.75
CA LYS A 45 -0.95 1.49 -2.45
C LYS A 45 0.29 1.14 -1.62
N MET A 46 0.57 -0.15 -1.45
CA MET A 46 1.67 -0.62 -0.59
C MET A 46 3.03 -0.09 -1.05
N ILE A 47 3.34 -0.21 -2.34
CA ILE A 47 4.65 0.20 -2.87
C ILE A 47 4.80 1.72 -2.93
N THR A 48 3.70 2.47 -3.16
CA THR A 48 3.73 3.93 -3.12
C THR A 48 4.07 4.43 -1.73
N GLU A 49 3.42 3.89 -0.70
CA GLU A 49 3.70 4.28 0.68
C GLU A 49 5.13 3.91 1.09
N PHE A 50 5.62 2.74 0.68
CA PHE A 50 7.02 2.37 0.91
C PHE A 50 7.98 3.33 0.20
N ALA A 51 7.76 3.64 -1.08
CA ALA A 51 8.61 4.52 -1.86
C ALA A 51 8.68 5.94 -1.27
N ILE A 52 7.56 6.49 -0.80
CA ILE A 52 7.52 7.83 -0.22
C ILE A 52 8.08 7.83 1.21
N LYS A 53 7.63 6.91 2.07
CA LYS A 53 7.96 6.96 3.50
C LYS A 53 9.33 6.41 3.82
N VAL A 54 9.76 5.35 3.12
CA VAL A 54 11.03 4.67 3.38
C VAL A 54 12.11 5.16 2.42
N LEU A 55 11.85 5.09 1.11
CA LEU A 55 12.85 5.48 0.11
C LEU A 55 12.92 6.99 -0.16
N LYS A 56 12.02 7.78 0.44
CA LYS A 56 11.93 9.24 0.30
C LYS A 56 11.81 9.71 -1.15
N LYS A 57 11.23 8.88 -2.03
CA LYS A 57 10.92 9.27 -3.41
C LYS A 57 9.78 10.27 -3.45
N GLN A 58 9.81 11.13 -4.46
CA GLN A 58 8.76 12.13 -4.70
C GLN A 58 8.11 11.86 -6.05
N PRO A 59 6.77 11.88 -6.14
CA PRO A 59 6.08 11.68 -7.42
C PRO A 59 6.35 12.85 -8.37
N ASN A 60 6.57 12.55 -9.64
CA ASN A 60 6.61 13.58 -10.67
C ASN A 60 5.19 14.01 -11.05
N THR A 61 4.73 15.12 -10.48
CA THR A 61 3.37 15.63 -10.68
C THR A 61 3.11 16.18 -12.09
N SER A 62 4.16 16.36 -12.91
CA SER A 62 3.99 16.73 -14.33
C SER A 62 3.48 15.58 -15.20
N LEU A 63 3.56 14.33 -14.72
CA LEU A 63 3.04 13.17 -15.44
C LEU A 63 1.52 13.05 -15.23
N ALA A 64 0.78 12.95 -16.33
CA ALA A 64 -0.69 12.88 -16.30
C ALA A 64 -1.21 11.60 -15.65
N CYS A 65 -0.59 10.44 -15.93
CA CYS A 65 -0.93 9.13 -15.37
C CYS A 65 -2.45 8.88 -15.34
N SER A 66 -3.08 8.91 -16.52
CA SER A 66 -4.53 8.77 -16.69
C SER A 66 -4.87 7.38 -17.22
N PHE A 67 -5.74 6.68 -16.51
CA PHE A 67 -6.16 5.32 -16.82
C PHE A 67 -7.69 5.28 -16.91
N ILE A 68 -8.25 4.67 -17.97
CA ILE A 68 -9.70 4.65 -18.21
C ILE A 68 -10.42 3.53 -17.46
N ASP A 69 -9.68 2.48 -17.11
CA ASP A 69 -10.16 1.25 -16.47
C ASP A 69 -10.28 1.38 -14.95
N ILE A 70 -9.76 2.45 -14.34
CA ILE A 70 -9.87 2.72 -12.89
C ILE A 70 -11.12 3.51 -12.51
N THR A 71 -12.02 3.79 -13.45
CA THR A 71 -13.20 4.66 -13.22
C THR A 71 -14.11 4.16 -12.09
N LYS A 72 -14.22 2.83 -11.93
CA LYS A 72 -15.04 2.17 -10.88
C LYS A 72 -14.32 2.01 -9.54
N GLU A 73 -13.04 2.36 -9.45
CA GLU A 73 -12.28 2.27 -8.21
C GLU A 73 -12.60 3.44 -7.27
N SER A 74 -12.31 3.26 -5.97
CA SER A 74 -12.43 4.34 -4.99
C SER A 74 -11.43 5.46 -5.27
N ASP A 75 -11.72 6.66 -4.78
CA ASP A 75 -10.83 7.82 -4.96
C ASP A 75 -9.45 7.59 -4.33
N GLU A 76 -9.41 6.88 -3.21
CA GLU A 76 -8.16 6.45 -2.58
C GLU A 76 -7.33 5.55 -3.52
N MET A 77 -7.94 4.53 -4.12
CA MET A 77 -7.23 3.63 -5.03
C MET A 77 -6.79 4.36 -6.29
N LYS A 78 -7.62 5.24 -6.85
CA LYS A 78 -7.26 6.09 -8.00
C LYS A 78 -6.05 6.97 -7.67
N PHE A 79 -6.01 7.56 -6.47
CA PHE A 79 -4.87 8.34 -6.00
C PHE A 79 -3.58 7.51 -5.98
N TYR A 80 -3.59 6.32 -5.37
CA TYR A 80 -2.41 5.47 -5.28
C TYR A 80 -1.97 4.92 -6.64
N ILE A 81 -2.90 4.55 -7.52
CA ILE A 81 -2.58 4.11 -8.88
C ILE A 81 -1.89 5.23 -9.66
N LYS A 82 -2.43 6.45 -9.60
CA LYS A 82 -1.82 7.62 -10.24
C LYS A 82 -0.43 7.90 -9.66
N THR A 83 -0.30 7.89 -8.34
CA THR A 83 0.95 8.19 -7.64
C THR A 83 2.04 7.15 -7.95
N ALA A 84 1.68 5.87 -8.02
CA ALA A 84 2.59 4.80 -8.41
C ALA A 84 3.17 5.02 -9.82
N CYS A 85 2.33 5.42 -10.77
CA CYS A 85 2.78 5.81 -12.12
C CYS A 85 3.70 7.04 -12.08
N GLN A 86 3.36 8.06 -11.29
CA GLN A 86 4.19 9.26 -11.14
C GLN A 86 5.56 8.98 -10.47
N LEU A 87 5.66 7.89 -9.72
CA LEU A 87 6.90 7.39 -9.12
C LEU A 87 7.69 6.44 -10.03
N GLY A 88 7.15 6.09 -11.20
CA GLY A 88 7.75 5.14 -12.14
C GLY A 88 7.75 3.70 -11.63
N LEU A 89 6.76 3.33 -10.80
CA LEU A 89 6.68 2.01 -10.18
C LEU A 89 5.79 1.05 -10.96
N MET A 90 4.75 1.56 -11.64
CA MET A 90 3.72 0.79 -12.36
C MET A 90 3.08 1.58 -13.50
#